data_AF-F6EQI1-F1
#
_entry.id   AF-F6EQI1-F1
#
_cell.length_a   1.000
_cell.length_b   1.000
_cell.length_c   1.000
_cell.angle_alpha   90.00
_cell.angle_beta   90.00
_cell.angle_gamma   90.00
#
_symmetry.space_group_name_H-M   'P 1'
#
loop_
_entity.id
_entity.type
_entity.pdbx_description
1 polymer ?
#
loop_
_entity_poly.entity_id
_entity_poly.type
_entity_poly.pdbx_seq_one_letter_code
_entity_poly.pdbx_strand_id
1 'polypeptide(L)'
;MKVRSSIRKTITAIALAGALAGLGAGAAQAAPMERDHARYCAKVWSDYDYTAKTFVTTYDKYGPNNVLTLQAASNYERAYNTLVNSGC
;
A
#
# COMPACT_ATOMS: atom_id res chain seq x y z
N MET A 1 -39.73 22.46 1.74
CA MET A 1 -39.29 21.17 1.15
C MET A 1 -37.77 21.28 0.95
N LYS A 2 -36.84 20.77 1.76
CA LYS A 2 -36.58 19.45 2.37
C LYS A 2 -36.29 18.35 1.34
N VAL A 3 -35.05 18.33 0.85
CA VAL A 3 -34.29 17.09 0.60
C VAL A 3 -32.93 17.25 1.26
N ARG A 4 -32.80 16.57 2.40
CA ARG A 4 -31.53 16.21 3.04
C ARG A 4 -30.85 15.14 2.18
N SER A 5 -29.54 15.03 2.30
CA SER A 5 -28.76 13.78 2.44
C SER A 5 -27.45 13.96 1.66
N SER A 6 -26.36 14.16 2.39
CA SER A 6 -25.27 13.17 2.46
C SER A 6 -24.44 13.19 1.17
N ILE A 7 -23.17 13.57 1.20
CA ILE A 7 -22.12 12.73 1.79
C ILE A 7 -20.91 13.66 1.99
N ARG A 8 -20.65 14.09 3.24
CA ARG A 8 -19.29 14.46 3.63
C ARG A 8 -18.53 13.13 3.74
N LYS A 9 -17.84 12.72 2.67
CA LYS A 9 -16.78 11.72 2.76
C LYS A 9 -15.57 12.39 3.41
N THR A 10 -15.64 12.55 4.73
CA THR A 10 -14.43 12.62 5.56
C THR A 10 -13.72 11.28 5.35
N ILE A 11 -12.77 11.29 4.42
CA ILE A 11 -11.79 10.22 4.24
C ILE A 11 -11.02 10.19 5.56
N THR A 12 -11.49 9.35 6.47
CA THR A 12 -10.82 9.02 7.71
C THR A 12 -9.64 8.16 7.31
N ALA A 13 -8.50 8.80 7.08
CA ALA A 13 -7.19 8.17 7.04
C ALA A 13 -6.87 7.64 8.45
N ILE A 14 -7.56 6.59 8.86
CA ILE A 14 -7.32 5.88 10.11
C ILE A 14 -7.03 4.44 9.69
N ALA A 15 -5.74 4.11 9.64
CA ALA A 15 -5.18 2.76 9.88
C ALA A 15 -3.75 2.59 9.32
N LEU A 16 -2.94 3.66 9.19
CA LEU A 16 -1.52 3.52 8.82
C LEU A 16 -0.56 3.75 10.00
N ALA A 17 -1.03 3.59 11.24
CA ALA A 17 -0.19 3.65 12.44
C ALA A 17 0.11 2.28 13.05
N GLY A 18 -0.68 1.24 12.73
CA GLY A 18 -0.55 -0.09 13.34
C GLY A 18 0.61 -0.94 12.79
N ALA A 19 1.04 -0.71 11.54
CA ALA A 19 2.11 -1.49 10.92
C ALA A 19 3.53 -1.04 11.33
N LEU A 20 3.67 0.19 11.87
CA LEU A 20 4.95 0.71 12.35
C LEU A 20 5.29 0.29 13.78
N ALA A 21 4.30 -0.17 14.57
CA ALA A 21 4.53 -0.59 15.95
C ALA A 21 5.23 -1.96 16.07
N GLY A 22 5.24 -2.77 15.00
CA GLY A 22 5.90 -4.08 14.98
C GLY A 22 7.39 -4.06 14.60
N LEU A 23 7.87 -2.99 13.96
CA LEU A 23 9.28 -2.89 13.52
C LEU A 23 10.19 -2.13 14.51
N GLY A 24 9.63 -1.52 15.56
CA GLY A 24 10.38 -0.69 16.50
C GLY A 24 11.22 -1.47 17.53
N ALA A 25 10.89 -2.73 17.81
CA ALA A 25 11.52 -3.48 18.91
C ALA A 25 12.75 -4.31 18.49
N GLY A 26 12.96 -4.55 17.19
CA GLY A 26 14.09 -5.37 16.68
C GLY A 26 15.19 -4.59 15.97
N ALA A 27 14.95 -3.33 15.57
CA ALA A 27 15.86 -2.56 14.72
C ALA A 27 16.98 -1.81 15.47
N ALA A 28 17.14 -2.03 16.78
CA ALA A 28 18.08 -1.27 17.60
C ALA A 28 19.53 -1.80 17.55
N GLN A 29 19.77 -2.99 17.00
CA GLN A 29 21.09 -3.65 17.06
C GLN A 29 21.65 -4.14 15.71
N ALA A 30 20.95 -3.91 14.60
CA ALA A 30 21.43 -4.30 13.27
C ALA A 30 22.55 -3.36 12.79
N ALA A 31 23.63 -3.94 12.25
CA ALA A 31 24.71 -3.19 11.60
C ALA A 31 24.12 -2.27 10.50
N PRO A 32 24.74 -1.11 10.18
CA PRO A 32 24.17 -0.12 9.26
C PRO A 32 23.69 -0.73 7.92
N MET A 33 24.40 -1.74 7.39
CA MET A 33 24.01 -2.44 6.16
C MET A 33 22.75 -3.31 6.30
N GLU A 34 22.56 -4.01 7.42
CA GLU A 34 21.33 -4.76 7.69
C GLU A 34 20.14 -3.83 7.95
N ARG A 35 20.37 -2.69 8.58
CA ARG A 35 19.33 -1.69 8.80
C ARG A 35 18.84 -1.06 7.50
N ASP A 36 19.73 -0.82 6.54
CA ASP A 36 19.35 -0.34 5.21
C ASP A 36 18.61 -1.42 4.39
N HIS A 37 19.01 -2.69 4.53
CA HIS A 37 18.27 -3.81 3.93
C HIS A 37 16.86 -3.96 4.53
N ALA A 38 16.73 -3.91 5.86
CA ALA A 38 15.42 -3.96 6.52
C ALA A 38 14.52 -2.78 6.12
N ARG A 39 15.08 -1.57 5.97
CA ARG A 39 14.36 -0.40 5.46
C ARG A 39 13.95 -0.57 4.00
N TYR A 40 14.81 -1.15 3.18
CA TYR A 40 14.52 -1.47 1.79
C TYR A 40 13.36 -2.48 1.70
N CYS A 41 13.41 -3.58 2.45
CA CYS A 41 12.33 -4.55 2.49
C CYS A 41 11.00 -3.95 2.98
N ALA A 42 11.04 -3.14 4.04
CA ALA A 42 9.85 -2.44 4.52
C ALA A 42 9.24 -1.52 3.45
N LYS A 43 10.08 -0.85 2.64
CA LYS A 43 9.63 -0.03 1.52
C LYS A 43 8.98 -0.87 0.43
N VAL A 44 9.63 -1.96 -0.01
CA VAL A 44 9.11 -2.84 -1.07
C VAL A 44 7.75 -3.44 -0.67
N TRP A 45 7.62 -3.90 0.58
CA TRP A 45 6.35 -4.35 1.14
C TRP A 45 5.29 -3.24 1.16
N SER A 46 5.67 -2.02 1.55
CA SER A 46 4.76 -0.87 1.56
C SER A 46 4.28 -0.48 0.15
N ASP A 47 5.17 -0.51 -0.85
CA ASP A 47 4.83 -0.22 -2.25
C ASP A 47 3.88 -1.30 -2.81
N TYR A 48 4.10 -2.57 -2.47
CA TYR A 48 3.19 -3.66 -2.81
C TYR A 48 1.79 -3.48 -2.19
N ASP A 49 1.71 -3.22 -0.88
CA ASP A 49 0.42 -3.02 -0.21
C ASP A 49 -0.34 -1.80 -0.74
N TYR A 50 0.37 -0.70 -1.01
CA TYR A 50 -0.22 0.50 -1.61
C TYR A 50 -0.81 0.22 -2.99
N THR A 51 -0.04 -0.42 -3.89
CA THR A 51 -0.50 -0.72 -5.24
C THR A 51 -1.65 -1.74 -5.25
N ALA A 52 -1.65 -2.73 -4.35
CA ALA A 52 -2.75 -3.66 -4.17
C ALA A 52 -4.05 -2.95 -3.78
N LYS A 53 -3.99 -2.04 -2.79
CA LYS A 53 -5.15 -1.24 -2.36
C LYS A 53 -5.66 -0.33 -3.47
N THR A 54 -4.77 0.30 -4.23
CA THR A 54 -5.14 1.13 -5.38
C THR A 54 -5.84 0.29 -6.45
N PHE A 55 -5.35 -0.91 -6.76
CA PHE A 55 -5.99 -1.83 -7.70
C PHE A 55 -7.40 -2.22 -7.25
N VAL A 56 -7.57 -2.69 -6.00
CA VAL A 56 -8.90 -3.06 -5.47
C VAL A 56 -9.85 -1.86 -5.52
N THR A 57 -9.39 -0.69 -5.09
CA THR A 57 -10.22 0.54 -5.08
C THR A 57 -10.64 0.96 -6.49
N THR A 58 -9.74 0.85 -7.48
CA THR A 58 -10.06 1.19 -8.88
C THR A 58 -10.96 0.14 -9.52
N TYR A 59 -10.74 -1.13 -9.21
CA TYR A 59 -11.58 -2.25 -9.64
C TYR A 59 -13.02 -2.09 -9.13
N ASP A 60 -13.21 -1.83 -7.84
CA ASP A 60 -14.54 -1.61 -7.24
C ASP A 60 -15.25 -0.37 -7.81
N LYS A 61 -14.50 0.69 -8.13
CA LYS A 61 -15.07 1.97 -8.55
C LYS A 61 -15.38 2.04 -10.05
N TYR A 62 -14.53 1.46 -10.88
CA TYR A 62 -14.56 1.64 -12.33
C TYR A 62 -14.72 0.33 -13.11
N GLY A 63 -14.59 -0.81 -12.45
CA GLY A 63 -14.68 -2.14 -13.06
C GLY A 63 -13.37 -2.62 -13.71
N PRO A 64 -13.35 -3.89 -14.15
CA PRO A 64 -12.14 -4.57 -14.65
C PRO A 64 -11.54 -3.96 -15.93
N ASN A 65 -12.38 -3.41 -16.81
CA ASN A 65 -11.96 -2.97 -18.15
C ASN A 65 -11.65 -1.47 -18.23
N ASN A 66 -11.63 -0.76 -17.10
CA ASN A 66 -11.30 0.66 -17.09
C ASN A 66 -9.78 0.87 -17.23
N VAL A 67 -9.38 1.90 -17.99
CA VAL A 67 -7.97 2.25 -18.19
C VAL A 67 -7.22 2.45 -16.87
N LEU A 68 -7.85 3.06 -15.86
CA LEU A 68 -7.25 3.27 -14.54
C LEU A 68 -7.07 1.95 -13.78
N THR A 69 -8.03 1.02 -13.90
CA THR A 69 -7.94 -0.31 -13.29
C THR A 69 -6.83 -1.14 -13.94
N LEU A 70 -6.72 -1.08 -15.27
CA LEU A 70 -5.64 -1.76 -16.02
C LEU A 70 -4.26 -1.19 -15.68
N GLN A 71 -4.16 0.13 -15.54
CA GLN A 71 -2.91 0.77 -15.09
C GLN A 71 -2.57 0.39 -13.65
N ALA A 72 -3.56 0.36 -12.75
CA ALA A 72 -3.36 -0.08 -11.37
C ALA A 72 -2.95 -1.56 -11.29
N ALA A 73 -3.51 -2.43 -12.13
CA ALA A 73 -3.11 -3.83 -12.24
C ALA A 73 -1.64 -3.97 -12.67
N SER A 74 -1.21 -3.23 -13.69
CA SER A 74 0.18 -3.23 -14.16
C SER A 74 1.16 -2.76 -13.07
N ASN A 75 0.78 -1.73 -12.31
CA ASN A 75 1.59 -1.24 -11.19
C ASN A 75 1.67 -2.26 -10.05
N TYR A 76 0.55 -2.92 -9.73
CA TYR A 76 0.51 -4.00 -8.75
C TYR A 76 1.42 -5.17 -9.15
N GLU A 77 1.36 -5.63 -10.40
CA GLU A 77 2.24 -6.68 -10.90
C GLU A 77 3.72 -6.30 -10.82
N ARG A 78 4.06 -5.03 -11.13
CA ARG A 78 5.45 -4.56 -11.02
C ARG A 78 5.94 -4.54 -9.57
N ALA A 79 5.09 -4.10 -8.65
CA ALA A 79 5.41 -4.10 -7.22
C ALA A 79 5.54 -5.54 -6.68
N TYR A 80 4.66 -6.46 -7.11
CA TYR A 80 4.74 -7.88 -6.77
C TYR A 80 6.04 -8.51 -7.29
N ASN A 81 6.39 -8.28 -8.55
CA ASN A 81 7.66 -8.75 -9.10
C ASN A 81 8.86 -8.16 -8.36
N THR A 82 8.79 -6.90 -7.95
CA THR A 82 9.86 -6.28 -7.14
C THR A 82 9.96 -6.98 -5.79
N LEU A 83 8.84 -7.25 -5.13
CA LEU A 83 8.80 -7.97 -3.86
C LEU A 83 9.45 -9.37 -3.98
N VAL A 84 8.99 -10.18 -4.94
CA VAL A 84 9.51 -11.54 -5.16
C VAL A 84 11.02 -11.55 -5.49
N ASN A 85 11.52 -10.53 -6.21
CA ASN A 85 12.93 -10.44 -6.58
C ASN A 85 13.80 -9.66 -5.58
N SER A 86 13.20 -9.03 -4.55
CA SER A 86 13.93 -8.13 -3.65
C SER A 86 14.79 -8.85 -2.59
N GLY A 87 14.64 -10.18 -2.46
CA GLY A 87 15.29 -10.96 -1.40
C GLY A 87 14.69 -10.68 -0.01
N CYS A 88 13.54 -9.99 -0.01
CA CYS A 88 12.61 -9.83 1.10
C CYS A 88 11.44 -10.82 0.92
#